data_AF-A0A0K1JWA4-F1
#
_entry.id   AF-A0A0K1JWA4-F1
#
_cell.length_a   1.000
_cell.length_b   1.000
_cell.length_c   1.000
_cell.angle_alpha   90.00
_cell.angle_beta   90.00
_cell.angle_gamma   90.00
#
_symmetry.space_group_name_H-M   'P 1'
#
loop_
_entity.id
_entity.type
_entity.pdbx_description
1 polymer ?
#
loop_
_entity_poly.entity_id
_entity_poly.type
_entity_poly.pdbx_seq_one_letter_code
_entity_poly.pdbx_strand_id
1 'polypeptide(L)'
;MRRLFCVLAGLCLTAQVSAQTMHKCVVDGKVTYSEAPCADGRGTTLAAPPAPPSDPQAKADLKRQQHELKQLQKERKQREARDEADLQRHDRRGAERRKRCDRLALDKKWADEDARAAVGSNADKARQRAQRTGEKLALECPR
;
A
#
# COMPACT_ATOMS: atom_id res chain seq x y z
N MET A 1 1.93 26.35 9.53
CA MET A 1 1.18 25.09 9.75
C MET A 1 -0.16 25.25 10.49
N ARG A 2 -0.73 26.46 10.59
CA ARG A 2 -2.01 26.71 11.30
C ARG A 2 -3.20 26.93 10.35
N ARG A 3 -2.95 26.92 9.04
CA ARG A 3 -3.96 27.10 7.97
C ARG A 3 -4.45 25.78 7.34
N LEU A 4 -3.76 24.65 7.56
CA LEU A 4 -4.22 23.34 7.09
C LEU A 4 -5.28 22.71 8.01
N PHE A 5 -5.39 23.16 9.26
CA PHE A 5 -6.35 22.62 10.22
C PHE A 5 -7.80 23.09 9.99
N CYS A 6 -8.00 24.19 9.25
CA CYS A 6 -9.33 24.71 8.95
C CYS A 6 -10.02 24.03 7.76
N VAL A 7 -9.30 23.30 6.91
CA VAL A 7 -9.89 22.66 5.72
C VAL A 7 -10.50 21.28 6.05
N LEU A 8 -9.99 20.59 7.07
CA LEU A 8 -10.51 19.28 7.50
C LEU A 8 -11.77 19.34 8.38
N ALA A 9 -12.11 20.51 8.94
CA ALA A 9 -13.30 20.68 9.79
C ALA A 9 -14.59 20.97 8.99
N GLY A 10 -14.48 21.28 7.69
CA GLY A 10 -15.62 21.69 6.85
C GLY A 10 -16.44 20.55 6.24
N LEU A 11 -15.98 19.29 6.29
CA LEU A 11 -16.61 18.18 5.57
C LEU A 11 -17.61 17.35 6.38
N CYS A 12 -17.81 17.64 7.67
CA CYS A 12 -18.65 16.82 8.56
C CYS A 12 -20.10 17.27 8.71
N LEU A 13 -20.56 18.31 7.99
CA LEU A 13 -21.90 18.90 8.22
C LEU A 13 -23.05 18.36 7.35
N THR A 14 -22.83 17.42 6.41
CA THR A 14 -23.89 17.00 5.48
C THR A 14 -24.54 15.64 5.79
N ALA A 15 -24.28 15.04 6.96
CA ALA A 15 -24.93 13.78 7.36
C ALA A 15 -26.26 13.97 8.11
N GLN A 16 -27.01 15.04 7.84
CA GLN A 16 -28.42 15.09 8.20
C GLN A 16 -29.19 14.27 7.15
N VAL A 17 -29.32 12.97 7.41
CA VAL A 17 -30.42 12.17 6.84
C VAL A 17 -31.71 12.70 7.45
N SER A 18 -32.21 13.81 6.89
CA SER A 18 -33.57 14.25 7.14
C SER A 18 -34.49 13.26 6.46
N ALA A 19 -35.51 12.79 7.18
CA ALA A 19 -36.64 12.11 6.57
C ALA A 19 -37.19 13.04 5.48
N GLN A 20 -36.98 12.68 4.21
CA GLN A 20 -37.42 13.49 3.08
C GLN A 20 -38.95 13.46 3.05
N THR A 21 -39.58 14.51 3.55
CA THR A 21 -41.04 14.67 3.48
C THR A 21 -41.42 15.03 2.05
N MET A 22 -41.86 14.03 1.29
CA MET A 22 -42.32 14.25 -0.07
C MET A 22 -43.80 14.70 -0.04
N HIS A 23 -44.08 15.88 -0.55
CA HIS A 23 -45.43 16.41 -0.68
C HIS A 23 -45.97 16.16 -2.09
N LYS A 24 -47.19 15.65 -2.19
CA LYS A 24 -47.94 15.55 -3.44
C LYS A 24 -48.82 16.79 -3.58
N CYS A 25 -48.50 17.65 -4.54
CA CYS A 25 -49.26 18.86 -4.87
C CYS A 25 -50.12 18.62 -6.12
N VAL A 26 -51.34 19.15 -6.15
CA VAL A 26 -52.17 19.19 -7.37
C VAL A 26 -52.34 20.65 -7.79
N VAL A 27 -51.69 21.04 -8.88
CA VAL A 27 -51.73 22.41 -9.43
C VAL A 27 -52.25 22.31 -10.86
N ASP A 28 -53.33 23.02 -11.18
CA ASP A 28 -53.97 23.05 -12.50
C ASP A 28 -54.29 21.66 -13.09
N GLY A 29 -54.72 20.72 -12.24
CA GLY A 29 -55.03 19.34 -12.63
C GLY A 29 -53.79 18.45 -12.85
N LYS A 30 -52.56 18.97 -12.66
CA LYS A 30 -51.31 18.20 -12.74
C LYS A 30 -50.78 17.88 -11.34
N VAL A 31 -50.37 16.62 -11.15
CA VAL A 31 -49.74 16.15 -9.91
C VAL A 31 -48.25 16.43 -9.96
N THR A 32 -47.74 17.18 -8.99
CA THR A 32 -46.31 17.47 -8.83
C THR A 32 -45.85 16.99 -7.46
N TYR A 33 -44.67 16.35 -7.40
CA TYR A 33 -44.06 15.89 -6.14
C TYR A 33 -42.91 16.81 -5.79
N SER A 34 -42.91 17.34 -4.57
CA SER A 34 -41.95 18.34 -4.11
C SER A 34 -41.53 18.06 -2.66
N GLU A 35 -40.28 18.36 -2.32
CA GLU A 35 -39.79 18.35 -0.94
C GLU A 35 -40.19 19.63 -0.18
N ALA A 36 -40.52 20.70 -0.91
CA ALA A 36 -41.11 21.90 -0.32
C ALA A 36 -42.64 21.74 -0.18
N PRO A 37 -43.26 22.30 0.88
CA PRO A 37 -44.70 22.35 1.03
C PRO A 37 -45.37 23.02 -0.18
N CYS A 38 -46.56 22.56 -0.56
CA CYS A 38 -47.28 23.12 -1.71
C CYS A 38 -47.66 24.59 -1.46
N ALA A 39 -47.36 25.47 -2.41
CA ALA A 39 -47.52 26.93 -2.28
C ALA A 39 -48.95 27.37 -1.89
N ASP A 40 -49.97 26.63 -2.32
CA ASP A 40 -51.38 26.92 -2.05
C ASP A 40 -51.94 26.17 -0.82
N GLY A 41 -51.10 25.44 -0.07
CA GLY A 41 -51.54 24.56 1.03
C GLY A 41 -52.35 23.32 0.58
N ARG A 42 -52.68 23.20 -0.70
CA ARG A 42 -53.42 22.08 -1.31
C ARG A 42 -52.49 20.91 -1.65
N GLY A 43 -51.88 20.33 -0.61
CA GLY A 43 -50.94 19.22 -0.74
C GLY A 43 -51.16 18.15 0.32
N THR A 44 -50.93 16.89 -0.03
CA THR A 44 -50.85 15.81 0.94
C THR A 44 -49.40 15.41 1.17
N THR A 45 -48.97 15.39 2.44
CA THR A 45 -47.68 14.84 2.82
C THR A 45 -47.72 13.34 2.67
N LEU A 46 -46.80 12.77 1.90
CA LEU A 46 -46.64 11.33 1.79
C LEU A 46 -45.90 10.85 3.03
N ALA A 47 -46.55 9.99 3.80
CA ALA A 47 -45.87 9.31 4.89
C ALA A 47 -44.80 8.38 4.31
N ALA A 48 -43.58 8.46 4.83
CA ALA A 48 -42.57 7.46 4.53
C ALA A 48 -43.09 6.09 4.95
N PRO A 49 -42.89 5.03 4.14
CA PRO A 49 -43.26 3.69 4.55
C PRO A 49 -42.51 3.33 5.84
N PRO A 50 -43.14 2.59 6.78
CA PRO A 50 -42.47 2.18 8.00
C PRO A 50 -41.25 1.33 7.64
N ALA A 51 -40.18 1.49 8.43
CA ALA A 51 -38.99 0.65 8.26
C ALA A 51 -39.40 -0.84 8.34
N PRO A 52 -38.82 -1.69 7.48
CA PRO A 52 -39.11 -3.12 7.53
C PRO A 52 -38.71 -3.67 8.91
N PRO A 53 -39.42 -4.70 9.42
CA PRO A 53 -39.08 -5.33 10.68
C PRO A 53 -37.65 -5.90 10.61
N SER A 54 -36.95 -5.87 11.75
CA SER A 54 -35.60 -6.44 11.85
C SER A 54 -35.61 -7.93 11.51
N ASP A 55 -35.01 -8.30 10.38
CA ASP A 55 -34.83 -9.69 9.99
C ASP A 55 -33.62 -10.33 10.72
N PRO A 56 -33.82 -11.36 11.58
CA PRO A 56 -32.73 -12.09 12.23
C PRO A 56 -31.80 -12.81 11.24
N GLN A 57 -32.31 -13.23 10.07
CA GLN A 57 -31.51 -13.90 9.05
C GLN A 57 -30.52 -12.92 8.41
N ALA A 58 -30.98 -11.73 8.02
CA ALA A 58 -30.10 -10.65 7.54
C ALA A 58 -28.97 -10.32 8.54
N LYS A 59 -29.25 -10.34 9.85
CA LYS A 59 -28.21 -10.13 10.89
C LYS A 59 -27.20 -11.27 10.95
N ALA A 60 -27.65 -12.52 10.82
CA ALA A 60 -26.77 -13.69 10.82
C ALA A 60 -25.89 -13.72 9.56
N ASP A 61 -26.47 -13.39 8.40
CA ASP A 61 -25.77 -13.28 7.13
C ASP A 61 -24.71 -12.19 7.14
N LEU A 62 -25.04 -11.02 7.69
CA LEU A 62 -24.07 -9.94 7.85
C LEU A 62 -22.88 -10.37 8.72
N LYS A 63 -23.12 -11.09 9.83
CA LYS A 63 -22.03 -11.62 10.68
C LYS A 63 -21.16 -12.62 9.94
N ARG A 64 -21.77 -13.51 9.13
CA ARG A 64 -21.03 -14.47 8.29
C ARG A 64 -20.15 -13.75 7.27
N GLN A 65 -20.71 -12.78 6.54
CA GLN A 65 -19.97 -11.98 5.57
C GLN A 65 -18.82 -11.21 6.24
N GLN A 66 -19.05 -10.59 7.40
CA GLN A 66 -18.00 -9.91 8.15
C GLN A 66 -16.87 -10.87 8.58
N HIS A 67 -17.20 -12.10 8.96
CA HIS A 67 -16.20 -13.10 9.30
C HIS A 67 -15.36 -13.49 8.08
N GLU A 68 -16.02 -13.78 6.96
CA GLU A 68 -15.36 -14.14 5.70
C GLU A 68 -14.44 -13.02 5.21
N LEU A 69 -14.91 -11.77 5.24
CA LEU A 69 -14.09 -10.60 4.91
C LEU A 69 -12.85 -10.49 5.80
N LYS A 70 -12.98 -10.74 7.11
CA LYS A 70 -11.84 -10.75 8.02
C LYS A 70 -10.83 -11.85 7.69
N GLN A 71 -11.29 -13.04 7.31
CA GLN A 71 -10.39 -14.11 6.89
C GLN A 71 -9.64 -13.74 5.60
N LEU A 72 -10.35 -13.26 4.58
CA LEU A 72 -9.75 -12.85 3.32
C LEU A 72 -8.75 -11.70 3.51
N GLN A 73 -9.06 -10.73 4.37
CA GLN A 73 -8.13 -9.65 4.73
C GLN A 73 -6.88 -10.18 5.46
N LYS A 74 -7.05 -11.12 6.40
CA LYS A 74 -5.94 -11.75 7.10
C LYS A 74 -5.03 -12.49 6.13
N GLU A 75 -5.60 -13.27 5.22
CA GLU A 75 -4.84 -14.01 4.22
C GLU A 75 -4.08 -13.08 3.27
N ARG A 76 -4.71 -11.98 2.80
CA ARG A 76 -4.03 -10.97 1.98
C ARG A 76 -2.82 -10.40 2.70
N LYS A 77 -2.99 -9.94 3.95
CA LYS A 77 -1.89 -9.40 4.76
C LYS A 77 -0.78 -10.42 4.99
N GLN A 78 -1.13 -11.69 5.20
CA GLN A 78 -0.13 -12.75 5.36
C GLN A 78 0.67 -13.02 4.09
N ARG A 79 0.02 -12.97 2.91
CA ARG A 79 0.72 -13.09 1.62
C ARG A 79 1.64 -11.90 1.39
N GLU A 80 1.13 -10.68 1.54
CA GLU A 80 1.90 -9.44 1.42
C GLU A 80 3.13 -9.42 2.35
N ALA A 81 2.96 -9.85 3.61
CA ALA A 81 4.07 -9.94 4.55
C ALA A 81 5.12 -10.99 4.18
N ARG A 82 4.72 -12.10 3.56
CA ARG A 82 5.65 -13.14 3.08
C ARG A 82 6.43 -12.63 1.88
N ASP A 83 5.74 -12.05 0.92
CA ASP A 83 6.33 -11.51 -0.31
C ASP A 83 7.34 -10.39 0.02
N GLU A 84 6.97 -9.46 0.89
CA GLU A 84 7.87 -8.40 1.38
C GLU A 84 9.10 -9.00 2.08
N ALA A 85 8.91 -10.00 2.93
CA ALA A 85 10.02 -10.65 3.62
C ALA A 85 10.95 -11.41 2.64
N ASP A 86 10.42 -11.99 1.57
CA ASP A 86 11.21 -12.63 0.52
C ASP A 86 12.01 -11.61 -0.30
N LEU A 87 11.39 -10.49 -0.69
CA LEU A 87 12.08 -9.39 -1.36
C LEU A 87 13.22 -8.84 -0.50
N GLN A 88 12.97 -8.56 0.78
CA GLN A 88 14.01 -8.09 1.70
C GLN A 88 15.16 -9.10 1.86
N ARG A 89 14.85 -10.41 1.93
CA ARG A 89 15.89 -11.45 1.98
C ARG A 89 16.73 -11.47 0.70
N HIS A 90 16.08 -11.37 -0.46
CA HIS A 90 16.76 -11.33 -1.75
C HIS A 90 17.67 -10.10 -1.85
N ASP A 91 17.16 -8.92 -1.51
CA ASP A 91 17.89 -7.66 -1.57
C ASP A 91 19.08 -7.64 -0.62
N ARG A 92 18.90 -8.15 0.60
CA ARG A 92 20.00 -8.30 1.57
C ARG A 92 21.08 -9.24 1.04
N ARG A 93 20.70 -10.40 0.48
CA ARG A 93 21.67 -11.34 -0.12
C ARG A 93 22.42 -10.69 -1.28
N GLY A 94 21.73 -9.95 -2.13
CA GLY A 94 22.31 -9.20 -3.24
C GLY A 94 23.28 -8.11 -2.75
N ALA A 95 22.89 -7.33 -1.75
CA ALA A 95 23.73 -6.29 -1.15
C ALA A 95 25.00 -6.87 -0.50
N GLU A 96 24.87 -7.96 0.26
CA GLU A 96 26.03 -8.62 0.86
C GLU A 96 26.95 -9.24 -0.18
N ARG A 97 26.41 -9.77 -1.29
CA ARG A 97 27.23 -10.21 -2.43
C ARG A 97 27.98 -9.05 -3.06
N ARG A 98 27.32 -7.92 -3.32
CA ARG A 98 27.96 -6.71 -3.86
C ARG A 98 29.10 -6.23 -2.97
N LYS A 99 28.86 -6.07 -1.66
CA LYS A 99 29.90 -5.68 -0.70
C LYS A 99 31.12 -6.62 -0.72
N ARG A 100 30.89 -7.93 -0.81
CA ARG A 100 31.99 -8.91 -0.94
C ARG A 100 32.75 -8.73 -2.25
N CYS A 101 32.05 -8.55 -3.36
CA CYS A 101 32.66 -8.29 -4.66
C CYS A 101 33.46 -6.99 -4.69
N ASP A 102 32.91 -5.90 -4.13
CA ASP A 102 33.57 -4.60 -4.05
C ASP A 102 34.86 -4.71 -3.23
N ARG A 103 34.82 -5.44 -2.11
CA ARG A 103 36.00 -5.71 -1.28
C ARG A 103 37.05 -6.50 -2.06
N LEU A 104 36.68 -7.58 -2.72
CA LEU A 104 37.62 -8.40 -3.51
C LEU A 104 38.19 -7.62 -4.70
N ALA A 105 37.39 -6.74 -5.32
CA ALA A 105 37.84 -5.87 -6.40
C ALA A 105 38.90 -4.87 -5.90
N LEU A 106 38.70 -4.31 -4.71
CA LEU A 106 39.68 -3.44 -4.08
C LEU A 106 40.96 -4.20 -3.70
N ASP A 107 40.84 -5.38 -3.10
CA ASP A 107 41.99 -6.24 -2.76
C ASP A 107 42.81 -6.60 -4.01
N LYS A 108 42.15 -6.89 -5.14
CA LYS A 108 42.81 -7.12 -6.43
C LYS A 108 43.53 -5.87 -6.90
N LYS A 109 42.87 -4.70 -6.87
CA LYS A 109 43.48 -3.43 -7.28
C LYS A 109 44.75 -3.14 -6.50
N TRP A 110 44.73 -3.28 -5.18
CA TRP A 110 45.91 -3.09 -4.34
C TRP A 110 47.00 -4.13 -4.60
N ALA A 111 46.63 -5.40 -4.81
CA ALA A 111 47.61 -6.43 -5.15
C ALA A 111 48.29 -6.15 -6.51
N ASP A 112 47.55 -5.63 -7.49
CA ASP A 112 48.09 -5.21 -8.78
C ASP A 112 49.03 -3.99 -8.63
N GLU A 113 48.68 -3.02 -7.78
CA GLU A 113 49.52 -1.86 -7.46
C GLU A 113 50.82 -2.29 -6.75
N ASP A 114 50.73 -3.17 -5.74
CA ASP A 114 51.88 -3.76 -5.05
C ASP A 114 52.79 -4.51 -6.02
N ALA A 115 52.22 -5.28 -6.95
CA ALA A 115 52.99 -6.02 -7.95
C ALA A 115 53.70 -5.10 -8.95
N ARG A 116 53.13 -3.93 -9.26
CA ARG A 116 53.77 -2.91 -10.11
C ARG A 116 54.89 -2.18 -9.38
N ALA A 117 54.73 -1.95 -8.08
CA ALA A 117 55.72 -1.26 -7.25
C ALA A 117 56.86 -2.20 -6.79
N ALA A 118 56.64 -3.50 -6.74
CA ALA A 118 57.62 -4.47 -6.25
C ALA A 118 58.83 -4.61 -7.19
N VAL A 119 60.03 -4.57 -6.60
CA VAL A 119 61.32 -4.75 -7.28
C VAL A 119 62.16 -5.81 -6.59
N GLY A 120 63.15 -6.35 -7.31
CA GLY A 120 64.06 -7.38 -6.81
C GLY A 120 63.37 -8.73 -6.56
N SER A 121 63.87 -9.48 -5.57
CA SER A 121 63.43 -10.86 -5.28
C SER A 121 61.96 -11.00 -4.87
N ASN A 122 61.29 -9.90 -4.49
CA ASN A 122 59.88 -9.90 -4.10
C ASN A 122 58.90 -9.70 -5.27
N ALA A 123 59.39 -9.35 -6.47
CA ALA A 123 58.55 -9.02 -7.62
C ALA A 123 57.68 -10.22 -8.06
N ASP A 124 58.27 -11.42 -8.17
CA ASP A 124 57.53 -12.62 -8.61
C ASP A 124 56.47 -13.04 -7.59
N LYS A 125 56.78 -12.93 -6.29
CA LYS A 125 55.81 -13.20 -5.21
C LYS A 125 54.64 -12.22 -5.24
N ALA A 126 54.91 -10.93 -5.51
CA ALA A 126 53.87 -9.92 -5.62
C ALA A 126 52.96 -10.16 -6.84
N ARG A 127 53.54 -10.54 -8.00
CA ARG A 127 52.78 -10.93 -9.20
C ARG A 127 51.91 -12.15 -8.95
N GLN A 128 52.45 -13.19 -8.31
CA GLN A 128 51.67 -14.39 -7.99
C GLN A 128 50.50 -14.08 -7.03
N ARG A 129 50.71 -13.17 -6.07
CA ARG A 129 49.63 -12.70 -5.18
C ARG A 129 48.54 -11.98 -5.97
N ALA A 130 48.90 -11.07 -6.87
CA ALA A 130 47.97 -10.34 -7.72
C ALA A 130 47.14 -11.28 -8.63
N GLN A 131 47.78 -12.32 -9.16
CA GLN A 131 47.08 -13.35 -9.93
C GLN A 131 46.05 -14.08 -9.07
N ARG A 132 46.44 -14.59 -7.89
CA ARG A 132 45.55 -15.34 -6.99
C ARG A 132 44.38 -14.51 -6.48
N THR A 133 44.58 -13.24 -6.16
CA THR A 133 43.48 -12.34 -5.77
C THR A 133 42.53 -12.09 -6.94
N GLY A 134 43.06 -11.96 -8.17
CA GLY A 134 42.25 -11.88 -9.38
C GLY A 134 41.42 -13.13 -9.67
N GLU A 135 42.01 -14.32 -9.51
CA GLU A 135 41.29 -15.60 -9.65
C GLU A 135 40.18 -15.73 -8.61
N LYS A 136 40.45 -15.37 -7.35
CA LYS A 136 39.45 -15.38 -6.28
C LYS A 136 38.28 -14.43 -6.59
N LEU A 137 38.55 -13.23 -7.09
CA LEU A 137 37.52 -12.29 -7.52
C LEU A 137 36.66 -12.87 -8.65
N ALA A 138 37.29 -13.49 -9.65
CA ALA A 138 36.58 -14.06 -10.80
C ALA A 138 35.66 -15.24 -10.42
N LEU A 139 36.05 -16.03 -9.41
CA LEU A 139 35.24 -17.15 -8.91
C LEU A 139 34.01 -16.68 -8.12
N GLU A 140 34.20 -15.71 -7.22
CA GLU A 140 33.11 -15.23 -6.35
C GLU A 140 32.16 -14.27 -7.07
N CYS A 141 32.67 -13.53 -8.07
CA CYS A 141 31.98 -12.45 -8.75
C CYS A 141 32.11 -12.61 -10.27
N PRO A 142 31.39 -13.59 -10.86
CA PRO A 142 31.32 -13.74 -12.31
C PRO A 142 30.70 -12.48 -12.93
N ARG A 143 31.26 -12.06 -14.07
CA ARG A 143 30.81 -10.89 -14.82
C ARG A 143 29.49 -11.14 -15.55
#